data_AF-T1DKE2-F1
#
_entry.id   AF-T1DKE2-F1
#
_cell.length_a   1.000
_cell.length_b   1.000
_cell.length_c   1.000
_cell.angle_alpha   90.00
_cell.angle_beta   90.00
_cell.angle_gamma   90.00
#
_symmetry.space_group_name_H-M   'P 1'
#
loop_
_entity.id
_entity.type
_entity.pdbx_description
1 polymer ?
#
loop_
_entity_poly.entity_id
_entity_poly.type
_entity_poly.pdbx_seq_one_letter_code
_entity_poly.pdbx_strand_id
1 'polypeptide(L)'
;MSSLAWFHLLLVLPCFGTSRTCFPRCHCEVETFGLFDSFSLTKVDCSGIGSHLVPVPIPLDTTYLDLSSNHLEAINQSMLTGPGYTTLVGLDLSYNKISQVIPTTFFRLRYLESLDLSHNSLGAIPEDCFSQSPLGDVDLSSNHLLQISLNVFAFKGQGKPINVDLSNNLISRVSREPDKTVPNIQSLNLSGNQLTSIPDLQGIPLRYLNLDGNPVSVIEKDAFLGLKGLTHLSLSGIHHLLNILPFSFKDLSALQVLDLSNNPNIKSLNPKVFYSLSSLQELNLSGTGVATAFSKPMLRYLPSIKSVALGKNIRCLRTIREGHYHRAAGPNKKEVLRCHNGHGSVAPYVL
;
A
#
# COMPACT_ATOMS: atom_id res chain seq x y z
N MET A 1 -37.59 -29.74 -67.60
CA MET A 1 -37.63 -28.31 -67.23
C MET A 1 -37.77 -28.23 -65.72
N SER A 2 -36.72 -27.71 -65.05
CA SER A 2 -36.62 -27.10 -63.70
C SER A 2 -37.33 -27.79 -62.50
N SER A 3 -36.63 -28.39 -61.52
CA SER A 3 -35.91 -27.79 -60.36
C SER A 3 -36.86 -26.97 -59.45
N LEU A 4 -36.94 -27.10 -58.12
CA LEU A 4 -35.90 -27.29 -57.09
C LEU A 4 -36.59 -27.70 -55.77
N ALA A 5 -35.90 -28.51 -54.98
CA ALA A 5 -36.28 -28.91 -53.62
C ALA A 5 -36.30 -27.72 -52.65
N TRP A 6 -37.35 -27.61 -51.84
CA TRP A 6 -37.40 -26.68 -50.71
C TRP A 6 -36.76 -27.33 -49.48
N PHE A 7 -35.52 -26.93 -49.18
CA PHE A 7 -34.87 -27.21 -47.90
C PHE A 7 -35.47 -26.31 -46.82
N HIS A 8 -35.95 -26.92 -45.74
CA HIS A 8 -36.24 -26.21 -44.49
C HIS A 8 -34.94 -25.70 -43.87
N LEU A 9 -34.63 -24.42 -44.05
CA LEU A 9 -33.62 -23.72 -43.28
C LEU A 9 -34.30 -23.13 -42.03
N LEU A 10 -34.39 -23.91 -40.95
CA LEU A 10 -34.67 -23.37 -39.62
C LEU A 10 -33.45 -22.56 -39.19
N LEU A 11 -33.51 -21.25 -39.40
CA LEU A 11 -32.60 -20.27 -38.82
C LEU A 11 -32.62 -20.45 -37.30
N VAL A 12 -31.50 -20.92 -36.75
CA VAL A 12 -31.17 -20.78 -35.35
C VAL A 12 -31.01 -19.28 -35.10
N LEU A 13 -32.07 -18.64 -34.60
CA LEU A 13 -31.96 -17.34 -33.95
C LEU A 13 -31.01 -17.51 -32.76
N PRO A 14 -29.91 -16.74 -32.65
CA PRO A 14 -29.25 -16.62 -31.38
C PRO A 14 -30.27 -16.01 -30.43
N CYS A 15 -30.52 -16.68 -29.31
CA CYS A 15 -31.24 -16.11 -28.19
C CYS A 15 -30.49 -14.84 -27.80
N PHE A 16 -31.04 -13.68 -28.15
CA PHE A 16 -30.55 -12.40 -27.64
C PHE A 16 -30.83 -12.41 -26.14
N GLY A 17 -29.79 -12.74 -25.37
CA GLY A 17 -29.75 -12.43 -23.94
C GLY A 17 -30.06 -10.95 -23.78
N THR A 18 -31.00 -10.66 -22.88
CA THR A 18 -31.51 -9.32 -22.60
C THR A 18 -30.38 -8.32 -22.44
N SER A 19 -30.22 -7.42 -23.41
CA SER A 19 -29.33 -6.27 -23.35
C SER A 19 -29.78 -5.35 -22.22
N ARG A 20 -29.26 -5.58 -21.01
CA ARG A 20 -29.26 -4.57 -19.95
C ARG A 20 -28.39 -3.42 -20.46
N THR A 21 -28.99 -2.24 -20.61
CA THR A 21 -28.44 -1.09 -21.30
C THR A 21 -27.18 -0.57 -20.62
N CYS A 22 -26.02 -1.00 -21.11
CA CYS A 22 -24.74 -0.36 -20.80
C CYS A 22 -24.73 1.06 -21.37
N PHE A 23 -24.00 1.98 -20.72
CA PHE A 23 -23.85 3.33 -21.25
C PHE A 23 -23.20 3.30 -22.64
N PRO A 24 -23.62 4.16 -23.60
CA PRO A 24 -23.02 4.17 -24.93
C PRO A 24 -21.51 4.34 -24.88
N ARG A 25 -20.78 3.44 -25.54
CA ARG A 25 -19.30 3.37 -25.58
C ARG A 25 -18.62 2.81 -24.32
N CYS A 26 -19.36 2.55 -23.25
CA CYS A 26 -18.84 1.76 -22.13
C CYS A 26 -19.01 0.26 -22.41
N HIS A 27 -18.17 -0.53 -21.76
CA HIS A 27 -18.26 -1.98 -21.72
C HIS A 27 -18.81 -2.42 -20.37
N CYS A 28 -19.87 -3.24 -20.37
CA CYS A 28 -20.46 -3.76 -19.14
C CYS A 28 -20.32 -5.27 -19.12
N GLU A 29 -19.59 -5.76 -18.14
CA GLU A 29 -19.46 -7.18 -17.86
C GLU A 29 -20.40 -7.52 -16.71
N VAL A 30 -21.30 -8.48 -16.94
CA VAL A 30 -22.23 -8.95 -15.92
C VAL A 30 -21.74 -10.31 -15.42
N GLU A 31 -21.36 -10.37 -14.17
CA GLU A 31 -21.10 -11.62 -13.47
C GLU A 31 -22.39 -12.05 -12.75
N THR A 32 -22.99 -13.16 -13.19
CA THR A 32 -24.15 -13.75 -12.52
C THR A 32 -23.71 -14.86 -11.56
N PHE A 33 -24.33 -14.87 -10.38
CA PHE A 33 -24.07 -15.87 -9.35
C PHE A 33 -25.38 -16.46 -8.81
N GLY A 34 -25.29 -17.71 -8.36
CA GLY A 34 -26.42 -18.47 -7.85
C GLY A 34 -27.03 -19.41 -8.90
N LEU A 35 -27.79 -20.40 -8.43
CA LEU A 35 -28.31 -21.48 -9.28
C LEU A 35 -29.33 -21.00 -10.35
N PHE A 36 -29.81 -19.76 -10.23
CA PHE A 36 -30.85 -19.16 -11.07
C PHE A 36 -30.47 -17.77 -11.60
N ASP A 37 -29.17 -17.44 -11.65
CA ASP A 37 -28.69 -16.09 -12.02
C ASP A 37 -29.39 -14.97 -11.20
N SER A 38 -29.74 -15.28 -9.94
CA SER A 38 -30.54 -14.42 -9.07
C SER A 38 -29.80 -13.20 -8.54
N PHE A 39 -28.47 -13.19 -8.68
CA PHE A 39 -27.62 -12.06 -8.35
C PHE A 39 -26.74 -11.73 -9.55
N SER A 40 -26.68 -10.46 -9.90
CA SER A 40 -25.84 -9.95 -10.99
C SER A 40 -25.00 -8.80 -10.45
N LEU A 41 -23.68 -8.91 -10.55
CA LEU A 41 -22.75 -7.82 -10.32
C LEU A 41 -22.31 -7.30 -11.68
N THR A 42 -22.34 -5.99 -11.87
CA THR A 42 -21.92 -5.38 -13.13
C THR A 42 -20.64 -4.60 -12.91
N LYS A 43 -19.58 -4.98 -13.64
CA LYS A 43 -18.39 -4.15 -13.83
C LYS A 43 -18.65 -3.28 -15.06
N VAL A 44 -18.54 -1.96 -14.89
CA VAL A 44 -18.79 -0.99 -15.93
C VAL A 44 -17.47 -0.30 -16.25
N ASP A 45 -16.90 -0.61 -17.40
CA ASP A 45 -15.70 0.03 -17.93
C ASP A 45 -16.08 1.16 -18.88
N CYS A 46 -15.79 2.38 -18.46
CA CYS A 46 -15.96 3.59 -19.23
C CYS A 46 -14.63 4.33 -19.44
N SER A 47 -13.50 3.62 -19.38
CA SER A 47 -12.17 4.19 -19.50
C SER A 47 -11.87 4.71 -20.92
N GLY A 48 -11.09 5.79 -21.03
CA GLY A 48 -10.61 6.29 -22.32
C GLY A 48 -11.66 6.85 -23.29
N ILE A 49 -12.90 7.06 -22.86
CA ILE A 49 -14.00 7.58 -23.68
C ILE A 49 -13.90 9.10 -23.84
N GLY A 50 -13.38 9.79 -22.82
CA GLY A 50 -13.23 11.24 -22.72
C GLY A 50 -14.27 11.91 -21.80
N SER A 51 -14.13 13.22 -21.60
CA SER A 51 -14.90 13.99 -20.61
C SER A 51 -16.38 14.20 -20.95
N HIS A 52 -16.79 13.90 -22.19
CA HIS A 52 -18.19 13.98 -22.65
C HIS A 52 -19.12 12.97 -21.97
N LEU A 53 -18.57 12.02 -21.21
CA LEU A 53 -19.30 11.01 -20.47
C LEU A 53 -20.13 11.57 -19.30
N VAL A 54 -19.85 12.81 -18.88
CA VAL A 54 -20.49 13.43 -17.71
C VAL A 54 -21.84 14.10 -18.08
N PRO A 55 -22.94 13.84 -17.33
CA PRO A 55 -23.04 13.00 -16.14
C PRO A 55 -23.09 11.50 -16.47
N VAL A 56 -22.44 10.69 -15.63
CA VAL A 56 -22.42 9.22 -15.74
C VAL A 56 -23.64 8.65 -14.97
N PRO A 57 -24.62 8.05 -15.65
CA PRO A 57 -25.70 7.33 -14.98
C PRO A 57 -25.21 5.94 -14.59
N ILE A 58 -25.06 5.68 -13.30
CA ILE A 58 -24.60 4.40 -12.74
C ILE A 58 -25.79 3.43 -12.70
N PRO A 59 -25.77 2.31 -13.47
CA PRO A 59 -26.79 1.27 -13.39
C PRO A 59 -26.93 0.68 -11.98
N LEU A 60 -28.14 0.23 -11.61
CA LEU A 60 -28.46 -0.25 -10.25
C LEU A 60 -27.53 -1.37 -9.76
N ASP A 61 -27.09 -2.26 -10.65
CA ASP A 61 -26.30 -3.45 -10.29
C ASP A 61 -24.78 -3.22 -10.41
N THR A 62 -24.34 -1.96 -10.54
CA THR A 62 -22.92 -1.63 -10.74
C THR A 62 -22.14 -1.74 -9.44
N THR A 63 -21.20 -2.67 -9.38
CA THR A 63 -20.32 -2.83 -8.22
C THR A 63 -18.96 -2.19 -8.43
N TYR A 64 -18.51 -2.12 -9.67
CA TYR A 64 -17.25 -1.50 -10.03
C TYR A 64 -17.46 -0.59 -11.24
N LEU A 65 -16.96 0.64 -11.15
CA LEU A 65 -17.05 1.63 -12.22
C LEU A 65 -15.65 2.15 -12.51
N ASP A 66 -15.19 1.93 -13.74
CA ASP A 66 -13.93 2.48 -14.25
C ASP A 66 -14.21 3.75 -15.07
N LEU A 67 -13.71 4.88 -14.58
CA LEU A 67 -13.72 6.18 -15.25
C LEU A 67 -12.29 6.69 -15.49
N SER A 68 -11.31 5.80 -15.49
CA SER A 68 -9.91 6.15 -15.70
C SER A 68 -9.65 6.70 -17.11
N SER A 69 -8.56 7.44 -17.28
CA SER A 69 -8.10 7.90 -18.60
C SER A 69 -9.12 8.74 -19.40
N ASN A 70 -10.02 9.45 -18.74
CA ASN A 70 -11.10 10.22 -19.37
C ASN A 70 -10.83 11.74 -19.47
N HIS A 71 -9.64 12.19 -19.07
CA HIS A 71 -9.26 13.60 -19.02
C HIS A 71 -10.21 14.47 -18.17
N LEU A 72 -10.82 13.91 -17.12
CA LEU A 72 -11.71 14.63 -16.22
C LEU A 72 -10.91 15.67 -15.41
N GLU A 73 -11.31 16.94 -15.44
CA GLU A 73 -10.62 18.02 -14.71
C GLU A 73 -11.16 18.25 -13.29
N ALA A 74 -12.42 17.85 -13.07
CA ALA A 74 -13.10 17.94 -11.79
C ALA A 74 -14.06 16.77 -11.64
N ILE A 75 -14.37 16.42 -10.40
CA ILE A 75 -15.45 15.51 -10.05
C ILE A 75 -16.36 16.16 -9.02
N ASN A 76 -17.66 15.97 -9.17
CA ASN A 76 -18.64 16.43 -8.20
C ASN A 76 -19.77 15.40 -8.03
N GLN A 77 -20.59 15.62 -7.00
CA GLN A 77 -21.70 14.72 -6.65
C GLN A 77 -22.76 14.57 -7.76
N SER A 78 -22.94 15.56 -8.64
CA SER A 78 -23.91 15.49 -9.73
C SER A 78 -23.37 14.81 -10.99
N MET A 79 -22.06 14.54 -11.07
CA MET A 79 -21.47 13.76 -12.17
C MET A 79 -21.78 12.27 -12.06
N LEU A 80 -21.96 11.76 -10.84
CA LEU A 80 -22.33 10.37 -10.56
C LEU A 80 -23.83 10.31 -10.25
N THR A 81 -24.62 9.89 -11.24
CA THR A 81 -26.09 9.86 -11.17
C THR A 81 -26.63 8.44 -11.29
N GLY A 82 -27.95 8.26 -11.30
CA GLY A 82 -28.58 6.94 -11.40
C GLY A 82 -28.63 6.19 -10.07
N PRO A 83 -29.31 5.03 -10.02
CA PRO A 83 -29.55 4.31 -8.76
C PRO A 83 -28.34 3.52 -8.23
N GLY A 84 -27.29 3.31 -9.04
CA GLY A 84 -26.15 2.46 -8.68
C GLY A 84 -25.23 2.97 -7.56
N TYR A 85 -25.42 4.20 -7.06
CA TYR A 85 -24.66 4.66 -5.88
C TYR A 85 -24.91 3.81 -4.62
N THR A 86 -26.00 3.02 -4.59
CA THR A 86 -26.31 2.11 -3.48
C THR A 86 -25.59 0.77 -3.54
N THR A 87 -24.90 0.46 -4.63
CA THR A 87 -24.25 -0.85 -4.86
C THR A 87 -22.78 -0.72 -5.23
N LEU A 88 -22.31 0.48 -5.56
CA LEU A 88 -20.93 0.73 -5.94
C LEU A 88 -19.95 0.46 -4.80
N VAL A 89 -19.03 -0.48 -5.03
CA VAL A 89 -17.98 -0.91 -4.10
C VAL A 89 -16.61 -0.39 -4.53
N GLY A 90 -16.34 -0.33 -5.83
CA GLY A 90 -15.09 0.19 -6.39
C GLY A 90 -15.31 1.30 -7.41
N LEU A 91 -14.49 2.34 -7.34
CA LEU A 91 -14.50 3.45 -8.28
C LEU A 91 -13.06 3.79 -8.68
N ASP A 92 -12.77 3.68 -9.98
CA ASP A 92 -11.49 4.09 -10.56
C ASP A 92 -11.64 5.42 -11.29
N LEU A 93 -10.89 6.43 -10.84
CA LEU A 93 -10.78 7.76 -11.42
C LEU A 93 -9.32 8.10 -11.77
N SER A 94 -8.46 7.09 -11.85
CA SER A 94 -7.04 7.24 -12.12
C SER A 94 -6.76 7.81 -13.51
N TYR A 95 -5.55 8.33 -13.72
CA TYR A 95 -5.09 8.85 -15.02
C TYR A 95 -6.04 9.92 -15.63
N ASN A 96 -6.63 10.74 -14.78
CA ASN A 96 -7.43 11.90 -15.19
C ASN A 96 -6.63 13.20 -14.96
N LYS A 97 -7.30 14.35 -14.98
CA LYS A 97 -6.71 15.68 -14.73
C LYS A 97 -7.34 16.36 -13.52
N ILE A 98 -7.85 15.56 -12.58
CA ILE A 98 -8.64 16.05 -11.45
C ILE A 98 -7.71 16.86 -10.56
N SER A 99 -7.99 18.15 -10.43
CA SER A 99 -7.16 19.07 -9.63
C SER A 99 -7.72 19.32 -8.24
N GLN A 100 -9.04 19.13 -8.06
CA GLN A 100 -9.75 19.36 -6.81
C GLN A 100 -10.88 18.35 -6.63
N VAL A 101 -11.10 17.95 -5.38
CA VAL A 101 -12.28 17.19 -4.97
C VAL A 101 -13.15 18.11 -4.12
N ILE A 102 -14.46 18.10 -4.36
CA ILE A 102 -15.41 18.84 -3.50
C ILE A 102 -15.76 17.93 -2.31
N PRO A 103 -15.86 18.43 -1.06
CA PRO A 103 -16.12 17.59 0.12
C PRO A 103 -17.29 16.63 -0.05
N THR A 104 -18.39 17.05 -0.69
CA THR A 104 -19.61 16.24 -0.84
C THR A 104 -19.57 15.22 -1.97
N THR A 105 -18.48 15.15 -2.75
CA THR A 105 -18.38 14.34 -3.98
C THR A 105 -18.77 12.88 -3.75
N PHE A 106 -18.24 12.25 -2.70
CA PHE A 106 -18.42 10.82 -2.45
C PHE A 106 -19.50 10.50 -1.41
N PHE A 107 -20.24 11.49 -0.90
CA PHE A 107 -21.18 11.32 0.23
C PHE A 107 -22.31 10.31 -0.02
N ARG A 108 -22.67 10.06 -1.29
CA ARG A 108 -23.71 9.08 -1.67
C ARG A 108 -23.19 7.65 -1.73
N LEU A 109 -21.87 7.46 -1.87
CA LEU A 109 -21.24 6.17 -2.10
C LEU A 109 -20.98 5.45 -0.77
N ARG A 110 -22.07 5.05 -0.12
CA ARG A 110 -22.06 4.49 1.26
C ARG A 110 -21.52 3.07 1.36
N TYR A 111 -21.28 2.41 0.22
CA TYR A 111 -20.73 1.07 0.12
C TYR A 111 -19.36 1.05 -0.56
N LEU A 112 -18.80 2.23 -0.87
CA LEU A 112 -17.51 2.33 -1.53
C LEU A 112 -16.40 1.86 -0.59
N GLU A 113 -15.72 0.80 -1.00
CA GLU A 113 -14.60 0.19 -0.29
C GLU A 113 -13.26 0.43 -0.98
N SER A 114 -13.24 0.61 -2.31
CA SER A 114 -12.04 0.88 -3.10
C SER A 114 -12.21 2.15 -3.91
N LEU A 115 -11.25 3.08 -3.78
CA LEU A 115 -11.22 4.33 -4.52
C LEU A 115 -9.82 4.58 -5.07
N ASP A 116 -9.69 4.62 -6.39
CA ASP A 116 -8.46 5.00 -7.06
C ASP A 116 -8.59 6.43 -7.62
N LEU A 117 -7.77 7.35 -7.11
CA LEU A 117 -7.61 8.73 -7.56
C LEU A 117 -6.16 9.00 -7.98
N SER A 118 -5.37 7.96 -8.21
CA SER A 118 -3.96 8.05 -8.59
C SER A 118 -3.76 8.75 -9.93
N HIS A 119 -2.55 9.23 -10.19
CA HIS A 119 -2.20 9.84 -11.48
C HIS A 119 -3.15 10.98 -11.90
N ASN A 120 -3.47 11.85 -10.94
CA ASN A 120 -4.27 13.06 -11.13
C ASN A 120 -3.42 14.30 -10.79
N SER A 121 -4.04 15.45 -10.55
CA SER A 121 -3.36 16.71 -10.21
C SER A 121 -3.84 17.29 -8.89
N LEU A 122 -4.25 16.43 -7.94
CA LEU A 122 -4.81 16.85 -6.66
C LEU A 122 -3.76 17.56 -5.81
N GLY A 123 -4.04 18.81 -5.43
CA GLY A 123 -3.16 19.60 -4.53
C GLY A 123 -3.51 19.45 -3.05
N ALA A 124 -4.75 19.10 -2.73
CA ALA A 124 -5.24 18.86 -1.38
C ALA A 124 -6.47 17.94 -1.39
N ILE A 125 -6.71 17.26 -0.27
CA ILE A 125 -7.93 16.50 -0.02
C ILE A 125 -8.74 17.25 1.04
N PRO A 126 -10.01 17.62 0.76
CA PRO A 126 -10.84 18.27 1.77
C PRO A 126 -11.10 17.35 2.96
N GLU A 127 -11.25 17.95 4.13
CA GLU A 127 -11.71 17.24 5.32
C GLU A 127 -13.09 16.62 5.06
N ASP A 128 -13.34 15.48 5.72
CA ASP A 128 -14.59 14.72 5.69
C ASP A 128 -15.04 14.19 4.32
N CYS A 129 -14.25 14.34 3.25
CA CYS A 129 -14.64 13.92 1.91
C CYS A 129 -14.97 12.42 1.81
N PHE A 130 -14.30 11.61 2.63
CA PHE A 130 -14.50 10.17 2.74
C PHE A 130 -15.35 9.74 3.95
N SER A 131 -15.91 10.68 4.71
CA SER A 131 -16.57 10.41 6.01
C SER A 131 -17.81 9.50 5.94
N GLN A 132 -18.38 9.29 4.74
CA GLN A 132 -19.56 8.46 4.50
C GLN A 132 -19.25 7.14 3.81
N SER A 133 -18.01 6.93 3.37
CA SER A 133 -17.60 5.76 2.60
C SER A 133 -16.75 4.82 3.47
N PRO A 134 -17.10 3.53 3.58
CA PRO A 134 -16.36 2.54 4.36
C PRO A 134 -15.11 2.06 3.61
N LEU A 135 -14.23 3.00 3.24
CA LEU A 135 -13.03 2.73 2.44
C LEU A 135 -12.11 1.74 3.15
N GLY A 136 -11.72 0.70 2.42
CA GLY A 136 -10.70 -0.28 2.79
C GLY A 136 -9.42 -0.14 1.95
N ASP A 137 -9.52 0.45 0.75
CA ASP A 137 -8.38 0.68 -0.14
C ASP A 137 -8.51 2.05 -0.83
N VAL A 138 -7.49 2.89 -0.70
CA VAL A 138 -7.45 4.24 -1.27
C VAL A 138 -6.11 4.50 -1.90
N ASP A 139 -6.10 4.72 -3.21
CA ASP A 139 -4.92 5.14 -3.96
C ASP A 139 -5.01 6.62 -4.29
N LEU A 140 -4.10 7.41 -3.72
CA LEU A 140 -3.90 8.83 -3.98
C LEU A 140 -2.48 9.10 -4.50
N SER A 141 -1.78 8.05 -4.96
CA SER A 141 -0.42 8.13 -5.44
C SER A 141 -0.30 8.98 -6.71
N SER A 142 0.91 9.47 -7.00
CA SER A 142 1.20 10.21 -8.23
C SER A 142 0.27 11.43 -8.43
N ASN A 143 0.09 12.22 -7.36
CA ASN A 143 -0.65 13.49 -7.34
C ASN A 143 0.29 14.65 -6.93
N HIS A 144 -0.27 15.80 -6.54
CA HIS A 144 0.49 16.99 -6.14
C HIS A 144 0.20 17.42 -4.70
N LEU A 145 -0.15 16.47 -3.83
CA LEU A 145 -0.52 16.75 -2.45
C LEU A 145 0.69 17.33 -1.69
N LEU A 146 0.54 18.51 -1.09
CA LEU A 146 1.60 19.18 -0.32
C LEU A 146 1.61 18.77 1.16
N GLN A 147 0.44 18.41 1.69
CA GLN A 147 0.20 18.01 3.06
C GLN A 147 -1.02 17.10 3.16
N ILE A 148 -1.11 16.30 4.22
CA ILE A 148 -2.25 15.42 4.46
C ILE A 148 -2.59 15.31 5.95
N SER A 149 -3.88 15.41 6.27
CA SER A 149 -4.39 15.04 7.60
C SER A 149 -4.94 13.62 7.55
N LEU A 150 -4.39 12.71 8.35
CA LEU A 150 -4.82 11.30 8.34
C LEU A 150 -6.26 11.11 8.85
N ASN A 151 -6.83 12.11 9.51
CA ASN A 151 -8.22 12.09 9.94
C ASN A 151 -9.22 12.07 8.76
N VAL A 152 -8.80 12.42 7.54
CA VAL A 152 -9.65 12.28 6.35
C VAL A 152 -10.05 10.82 6.08
N PHE A 153 -9.25 9.86 6.55
CA PHE A 153 -9.50 8.42 6.45
C PHE A 153 -10.25 7.88 7.68
N ALA A 154 -10.71 8.73 8.59
CA ALA A 154 -11.51 8.32 9.72
C ALA A 154 -12.98 8.21 9.30
N PHE A 155 -13.50 6.98 9.28
CA PHE A 155 -14.90 6.70 8.98
C PHE A 155 -15.70 6.40 10.27
N LYS A 156 -16.96 6.85 10.32
CA LYS A 156 -17.84 6.71 11.50
C LYS A 156 -18.41 5.29 11.69
N GLY A 157 -18.35 4.42 10.68
CA GLY A 157 -18.77 3.01 10.76
C GLY A 157 -17.58 2.08 11.03
N GLN A 158 -17.50 1.62 12.27
CA GLN A 158 -16.33 0.99 12.89
C GLN A 158 -15.70 -0.19 12.10
N GLY A 159 -14.35 -0.19 12.03
CA GLY A 159 -13.56 -1.41 12.23
C GLY A 159 -12.85 -2.03 11.02
N LYS A 160 -13.15 -1.62 9.78
CA LYS A 160 -12.40 -2.15 8.62
C LYS A 160 -10.99 -1.53 8.58
N PRO A 161 -9.94 -2.35 8.39
CA PRO A 161 -8.61 -1.86 8.04
C PRO A 161 -8.66 -1.05 6.75
N ILE A 162 -7.89 0.03 6.68
CA ILE A 162 -7.69 0.77 5.44
C ILE A 162 -6.22 0.69 4.99
N ASN A 163 -6.04 0.47 3.69
CA ASN A 163 -4.78 0.63 2.98
C ASN A 163 -4.79 1.98 2.27
N VAL A 164 -3.74 2.77 2.46
CA VAL A 164 -3.64 4.11 1.88
C VAL A 164 -2.30 4.24 1.16
N ASP A 165 -2.37 4.46 -0.16
CA ASP A 165 -1.21 4.84 -0.95
C ASP A 165 -1.20 6.36 -1.20
N LEU A 166 -0.16 7.03 -0.71
CA LEU A 166 0.13 8.45 -0.87
C LEU A 166 1.50 8.66 -1.53
N SER A 167 2.05 7.63 -2.16
CA SER A 167 3.38 7.67 -2.75
C SER A 167 3.46 8.65 -3.93
N ASN A 168 4.68 9.09 -4.26
CA ASN A 168 4.95 9.96 -5.41
C ASN A 168 4.09 11.24 -5.41
N ASN A 169 3.98 11.88 -4.25
CA ASN A 169 3.33 13.18 -4.07
C ASN A 169 4.39 14.22 -3.67
N LEU A 170 3.96 15.40 -3.22
CA LEU A 170 4.81 16.49 -2.74
C LEU A 170 4.67 16.70 -1.23
N ILE A 171 4.29 15.65 -0.48
CA ILE A 171 3.89 15.77 0.92
C ILE A 171 5.12 16.11 1.75
N SER A 172 5.08 17.27 2.38
CA SER A 172 6.11 17.73 3.33
C SER A 172 5.64 17.60 4.79
N ARG A 173 4.32 17.45 5.01
CA ARG A 173 3.72 17.36 6.34
C ARG A 173 2.56 16.37 6.37
N VAL A 174 2.63 15.45 7.32
CA VAL A 174 1.53 14.56 7.71
C VAL A 174 1.08 14.98 9.11
N SER A 175 -0.22 15.15 9.31
CA SER A 175 -0.78 15.54 10.60
C SER A 175 -1.89 14.60 11.05
N ARG A 176 -2.09 14.55 12.37
CA ARG A 176 -3.24 13.94 13.01
C ARG A 176 -3.77 14.89 14.08
N GLU A 177 -5.08 15.09 14.10
CA GLU A 177 -5.79 15.78 15.16
C GLU A 177 -6.07 14.79 16.31
N PRO A 178 -5.58 15.06 17.55
CA PRO A 178 -5.74 14.16 18.68
C PRO A 178 -7.19 13.91 19.09
N ASP A 179 -8.04 14.93 18.97
CA ASP A 179 -9.44 14.92 19.41
C ASP A 179 -10.39 14.24 18.40
N LYS A 180 -9.93 14.04 17.17
CA LYS A 180 -10.69 13.35 16.12
C LYS A 180 -10.48 11.83 16.22
N THR A 181 -11.47 11.08 15.72
CA THR A 181 -11.42 9.62 15.65
C THR A 181 -10.15 9.13 14.98
N VAL A 182 -9.51 8.11 15.58
CA VAL A 182 -8.29 7.50 15.03
C VAL A 182 -8.65 6.70 13.78
N PRO A 183 -8.00 6.95 12.63
CA PRO A 183 -8.23 6.15 11.43
C PRO A 183 -7.59 4.76 11.62
N ASN A 184 -8.28 3.71 11.14
CA ASN A 184 -7.81 2.32 11.26
C ASN A 184 -6.86 1.92 10.11
N ILE A 185 -5.84 2.74 9.87
CA ILE A 185 -4.88 2.52 8.79
C ILE A 185 -3.94 1.37 9.16
N GLN A 186 -3.90 0.32 8.35
CA GLN A 186 -2.99 -0.80 8.52
C GLN A 186 -1.80 -0.75 7.57
N SER A 187 -1.99 -0.24 6.35
CA SER A 187 -0.93 -0.05 5.37
C SER A 187 -0.89 1.41 4.95
N LEU A 188 0.29 2.03 5.08
CA LEU A 188 0.51 3.41 4.68
C LEU A 188 1.78 3.51 3.82
N ASN A 189 1.61 3.88 2.56
CA ASN A 189 2.73 4.17 1.66
C ASN A 189 2.89 5.68 1.51
N LEU A 190 4.03 6.21 1.97
CA LEU A 190 4.43 7.62 1.88
C LEU A 190 5.73 7.78 1.08
N SER A 191 6.13 6.76 0.31
CA SER A 191 7.37 6.79 -0.47
C SER A 191 7.38 7.90 -1.53
N GLY A 192 8.56 8.40 -1.89
CA GLY A 192 8.71 9.40 -2.95
C GLY A 192 8.01 10.73 -2.66
N ASN A 193 8.01 11.16 -1.39
CA ASN A 193 7.47 12.46 -0.94
C ASN A 193 8.59 13.41 -0.50
N GLN A 194 8.23 14.53 0.12
CA GLN A 194 9.14 15.60 0.56
C GLN A 194 9.29 15.65 2.09
N LEU A 195 9.14 14.52 2.78
CA LEU A 195 9.24 14.45 4.23
C LEU A 195 10.71 14.62 4.68
N THR A 196 10.98 15.68 5.46
CA THR A 196 12.31 15.93 6.05
C THR A 196 12.50 15.26 7.40
N SER A 197 11.43 14.76 8.01
CA SER A 197 11.42 14.05 9.29
C SER A 197 10.36 12.94 9.28
N ILE A 198 10.50 11.96 10.18
CA ILE A 198 9.47 10.93 10.38
C ILE A 198 8.21 11.59 10.95
N PRO A 199 7.03 11.38 10.36
CA PRO A 199 5.79 11.97 10.85
C PRO A 199 5.33 11.30 12.16
N ASP A 200 4.61 12.05 13.00
CA ASP A 200 3.96 11.48 14.19
C ASP A 200 2.74 10.65 13.79
N LEU A 201 2.86 9.33 13.94
CA LEU A 201 1.83 8.35 13.63
C LEU A 201 1.30 7.65 14.89
N GLN A 202 1.51 8.26 16.07
CA GLN A 202 1.14 7.64 17.33
C GLN A 202 -0.38 7.37 17.40
N GLY A 203 -0.70 6.14 17.83
CA GLY A 203 -2.08 5.66 18.00
C GLY A 203 -2.68 5.02 16.76
N ILE A 204 -2.05 5.14 15.59
CA ILE A 204 -2.53 4.51 14.36
C ILE A 204 -2.09 3.02 14.37
N PRO A 205 -3.02 2.06 14.15
CA PRO A 205 -2.74 0.63 14.24
C PRO A 205 -2.01 0.06 13.00
N LEU A 206 -0.92 0.71 12.59
CA LEU A 206 -0.15 0.36 11.40
C LEU A 206 0.50 -1.03 11.52
N ARG A 207 0.49 -1.75 10.40
CA ARG A 207 1.22 -3.00 10.16
C ARG A 207 2.33 -2.81 9.12
N TYR A 208 2.08 -2.00 8.10
CA TYR A 208 3.01 -1.69 7.03
C TYR A 208 3.21 -0.18 6.90
N LEU A 209 4.46 0.26 6.84
CA LEU A 209 4.83 1.65 6.63
C LEU A 209 6.00 1.72 5.63
N ASN A 210 5.79 2.45 4.53
CA ASN A 210 6.82 2.74 3.56
C ASN A 210 7.12 4.25 3.53
N LEU A 211 8.38 4.62 3.77
CA LEU A 211 8.89 5.98 3.79
C LEU A 211 10.05 6.18 2.80
N ASP A 212 10.20 5.27 1.85
CA ASP A 212 11.31 5.23 0.90
C ASP A 212 11.46 6.54 0.12
N GLY A 213 12.69 6.90 -0.26
CA GLY A 213 12.94 8.02 -1.16
C GLY A 213 12.54 9.41 -0.64
N ASN A 214 12.23 9.56 0.65
CA ASN A 214 11.99 10.87 1.26
C ASN A 214 13.32 11.56 1.61
N PRO A 215 13.38 12.91 1.67
CA PRO A 215 14.59 13.67 2.03
C PRO A 215 14.83 13.75 3.55
N VAL A 216 14.62 12.66 4.31
CA VAL A 216 14.85 12.62 5.76
C VAL A 216 16.36 12.67 6.05
N SER A 217 16.80 13.64 6.86
CA SER A 217 18.22 13.81 7.18
C SER A 217 18.68 13.00 8.40
N VAL A 218 17.82 12.87 9.40
CA VAL A 218 18.10 12.20 10.68
C VAL A 218 16.86 11.45 11.13
N ILE A 219 17.03 10.21 11.59
CA ILE A 219 15.99 9.49 12.32
C ILE A 219 16.25 9.71 13.81
N GLU A 220 15.40 10.51 14.42
CA GLU A 220 15.49 10.91 15.82
C GLU A 220 15.24 9.75 16.78
N LYS A 221 15.61 9.95 18.04
CA LYS A 221 15.19 9.05 19.12
C LYS A 221 13.66 9.05 19.19
N ASP A 222 13.06 7.87 19.38
CA ASP A 222 11.61 7.71 19.51
C ASP A 222 10.81 8.12 18.25
N ALA A 223 11.44 8.17 17.08
CA ALA A 223 10.81 8.58 15.81
C ALA A 223 9.56 7.77 15.42
N PHE A 224 9.42 6.53 15.93
CA PHE A 224 8.29 5.65 15.67
C PHE A 224 7.50 5.32 16.95
N LEU A 225 7.40 6.29 17.86
CA LEU A 225 6.75 6.13 19.16
C LEU A 225 5.33 5.56 19.01
N GLY A 226 5.00 4.53 19.79
CA GLY A 226 3.67 3.93 19.85
C GLY A 226 3.31 2.96 18.71
N LEU A 227 4.14 2.79 17.67
CA LEU A 227 3.88 1.87 16.55
C LEU A 227 4.19 0.40 16.87
N LYS A 228 3.67 -0.09 18.00
CA LYS A 228 3.94 -1.45 18.53
C LYS A 228 3.42 -2.58 17.64
N GLY A 229 2.44 -2.29 16.79
CA GLY A 229 1.84 -3.25 15.86
C GLY A 229 2.57 -3.40 14.52
N LEU A 230 3.53 -2.51 14.22
CA LEU A 230 4.18 -2.43 12.93
C LEU A 230 5.02 -3.68 12.68
N THR A 231 4.81 -4.34 11.54
CA THR A 231 5.51 -5.56 11.13
C THR A 231 6.49 -5.32 10.00
N HIS A 232 6.23 -4.33 9.15
CA HIS A 232 7.07 -3.98 8.00
C HIS A 232 7.35 -2.48 7.99
N LEU A 233 8.63 -2.12 7.95
CA LEU A 233 9.09 -0.74 7.81
C LEU A 233 10.13 -0.67 6.68
N SER A 234 9.86 0.20 5.70
CA SER A 234 10.80 0.52 4.63
C SER A 234 11.25 1.98 4.72
N LEU A 235 12.56 2.18 4.72
CA LEU A 235 13.28 3.46 4.77
C LEU A 235 14.42 3.43 3.74
N SER A 236 14.17 2.80 2.59
CA SER A 236 15.14 2.60 1.51
C SER A 236 15.31 3.86 0.67
N GLY A 237 16.51 4.09 0.12
CA GLY A 237 16.73 5.16 -0.85
C GLY A 237 16.62 6.58 -0.28
N ILE A 238 16.71 6.76 1.03
CA ILE A 238 16.76 8.05 1.72
C ILE A 238 18.18 8.61 1.57
N HIS A 239 18.45 9.20 0.40
CA HIS A 239 19.79 9.66 0.03
C HIS A 239 20.38 10.72 0.98
N HIS A 240 19.54 11.48 1.69
CA HIS A 240 20.00 12.50 2.64
C HIS A 240 20.19 11.98 4.07
N LEU A 241 19.93 10.70 4.35
CA LEU A 241 20.01 10.14 5.70
C LEU A 241 21.46 10.05 6.17
N LEU A 242 21.82 10.89 7.13
CA LEU A 242 23.16 10.95 7.72
C LEU A 242 23.28 10.01 8.91
N ASN A 243 22.29 10.03 9.80
CA ASN A 243 22.36 9.34 11.09
C ASN A 243 21.01 8.75 11.50
N ILE A 244 21.07 7.61 12.20
CA ILE A 244 19.96 7.01 12.93
C ILE A 244 20.37 6.98 14.41
N LEU A 245 19.60 7.67 15.26
CA LEU A 245 19.96 7.80 16.66
C LEU A 245 19.69 6.50 17.46
N PRO A 246 20.39 6.30 18.59
CA PRO A 246 20.07 5.21 19.51
C PRO A 246 18.58 5.23 19.92
N PHE A 247 17.96 4.05 20.01
CA PHE A 247 16.56 3.89 20.40
C PHE A 247 15.51 4.45 19.42
N SER A 248 15.88 4.84 18.20
CA SER A 248 14.93 5.28 17.18
C SER A 248 13.81 4.28 16.88
N PHE A 249 14.11 2.98 16.92
CA PHE A 249 13.15 1.90 16.64
C PHE A 249 12.60 1.20 17.89
N LYS A 250 12.79 1.76 19.09
CA LYS A 250 12.59 1.06 20.38
C LYS A 250 11.18 0.46 20.57
N ASP A 251 10.16 1.11 20.01
CA ASP A 251 8.75 0.74 20.21
C ASP A 251 8.26 -0.28 19.17
N LEU A 252 9.06 -0.59 18.16
CA LEU A 252 8.73 -1.48 17.04
C LEU A 252 8.91 -2.97 17.43
N SER A 253 8.31 -3.41 18.54
CA SER A 253 8.53 -4.75 19.10
C SER A 253 7.96 -5.89 18.25
N ALA A 254 6.95 -5.61 17.40
CA ALA A 254 6.38 -6.57 16.45
C ALA A 254 7.07 -6.57 15.07
N LEU A 255 8.08 -5.72 14.85
CA LEU A 255 8.72 -5.54 13.55
C LEU A 255 9.39 -6.84 13.09
N GLN A 256 9.07 -7.26 11.88
CA GLN A 256 9.58 -8.49 11.25
C GLN A 256 10.54 -8.17 10.11
N VAL A 257 10.24 -7.11 9.35
CA VAL A 257 11.03 -6.68 8.20
C VAL A 257 11.41 -5.21 8.37
N LEU A 258 12.71 -4.94 8.26
CA LEU A 258 13.28 -3.60 8.25
C LEU A 258 14.18 -3.43 7.03
N ASP A 259 13.77 -2.54 6.12
CA ASP A 259 14.58 -2.14 4.97
C ASP A 259 15.23 -0.77 5.20
N LEU A 260 16.56 -0.73 5.25
CA LEU A 260 17.40 0.46 5.32
C LEU A 260 18.33 0.55 4.10
N SER A 261 18.03 -0.18 3.03
CA SER A 261 18.90 -0.30 1.88
C SER A 261 19.02 1.00 1.09
N ASN A 262 20.06 1.08 0.26
CA ASN A 262 20.29 2.21 -0.62
C ASN A 262 20.34 3.58 0.10
N ASN A 263 20.80 3.58 1.36
CA ASN A 263 21.12 4.77 2.14
C ASN A 263 22.65 4.97 2.18
N PRO A 264 23.27 5.50 1.10
CA PRO A 264 24.72 5.49 0.93
C PRO A 264 25.46 6.36 1.95
N ASN A 265 24.79 7.35 2.55
CA ASN A 265 25.40 8.28 3.50
C ASN A 265 25.46 7.74 4.93
N ILE A 266 24.78 6.63 5.24
CA ILE A 266 24.90 5.96 6.54
C ILE A 266 26.23 5.19 6.57
N LYS A 267 27.21 5.73 7.30
CA LYS A 267 28.55 5.11 7.43
C LYS A 267 28.68 4.13 8.59
N SER A 268 27.91 4.34 9.65
CA SER A 268 27.95 3.51 10.86
C SER A 268 26.63 3.59 11.62
N LEU A 269 26.31 2.54 12.37
CA LEU A 269 25.15 2.53 13.27
C LEU A 269 25.59 2.20 14.70
N ASN A 270 24.99 2.91 15.66
CA ASN A 270 25.10 2.51 17.06
C ASN A 270 24.28 1.22 17.28
N PRO A 271 24.81 0.18 17.96
CA PRO A 271 24.05 -1.04 18.22
C PRO A 271 22.69 -0.83 18.90
N LYS A 272 22.56 0.23 19.71
CA LYS A 272 21.31 0.60 20.39
C LYS A 272 20.22 1.12 19.43
N VAL A 273 20.51 1.36 18.16
CA VAL A 273 19.49 1.63 17.13
C VAL A 273 18.47 0.49 17.06
N PHE A 274 18.95 -0.76 17.13
CA PHE A 274 18.13 -1.97 17.05
C PHE A 274 17.54 -2.41 18.39
N TYR A 275 17.65 -1.57 19.43
CA TYR A 275 17.16 -1.91 20.76
C TYR A 275 15.68 -2.33 20.73
N SER A 276 15.35 -3.45 21.40
CA SER A 276 13.98 -3.98 21.52
C SER A 276 13.36 -4.56 20.23
N LEU A 277 14.14 -4.74 19.16
CA LEU A 277 13.67 -5.40 17.93
C LEU A 277 13.71 -6.94 18.04
N SER A 278 13.01 -7.47 19.04
CA SER A 278 13.01 -8.90 19.37
C SER A 278 12.36 -9.79 18.30
N SER A 279 11.44 -9.25 17.50
CA SER A 279 10.70 -9.99 16.46
C SER A 279 11.34 -9.89 15.07
N LEU A 280 12.41 -9.11 14.90
CA LEU A 280 12.96 -8.81 13.57
C LEU A 280 13.55 -10.08 12.94
N GLN A 281 13.09 -10.40 11.73
CA GLN A 281 13.47 -11.60 10.99
C GLN A 281 14.34 -11.24 9.78
N GLU A 282 14.05 -10.13 9.13
CA GLU A 282 14.72 -9.70 7.90
C GLU A 282 15.20 -8.26 8.04
N LEU A 283 16.51 -8.07 7.81
CA LEU A 283 17.16 -6.76 7.85
C LEU A 283 17.92 -6.52 6.54
N ASN A 284 17.56 -5.46 5.83
CA ASN A 284 18.26 -5.07 4.62
C ASN A 284 19.10 -3.81 4.87
N LEU A 285 20.43 -3.97 4.81
CA LEU A 285 21.45 -2.90 4.92
C LEU A 285 22.24 -2.75 3.61
N SER A 286 21.79 -3.38 2.52
CA SER A 286 22.50 -3.34 1.25
C SER A 286 22.60 -1.92 0.71
N GLY A 287 23.76 -1.55 0.14
CA GLY A 287 23.96 -0.17 -0.35
C GLY A 287 24.13 0.88 0.76
N THR A 288 24.32 0.47 2.01
CA THR A 288 24.78 1.35 3.11
C THR A 288 26.28 1.18 3.36
N GLY A 289 26.91 2.16 4.02
CA GLY A 289 28.29 2.05 4.51
C GLY A 289 28.44 1.17 5.77
N VAL A 290 27.34 0.63 6.31
CA VAL A 290 27.33 -0.13 7.58
C VAL A 290 27.74 -1.59 7.38
N ALA A 291 27.73 -2.08 6.14
CA ALA A 291 27.96 -3.47 5.79
C ALA A 291 29.21 -4.09 6.44
N THR A 292 30.32 -3.34 6.45
CA THR A 292 31.60 -3.79 7.01
C THR A 292 31.69 -3.65 8.53
N ALA A 293 30.85 -2.82 9.14
CA ALA A 293 30.81 -2.55 10.58
C ALA A 293 29.75 -3.39 11.32
N PHE A 294 28.93 -4.15 10.60
CA PHE A 294 27.91 -5.01 11.18
C PHE A 294 28.55 -6.09 12.07
N SER A 295 28.18 -6.12 13.35
CA SER A 295 28.95 -6.80 14.39
C SER A 295 28.08 -7.47 15.47
N LYS A 296 28.69 -8.37 16.25
CA LYS A 296 28.04 -9.12 17.35
C LYS A 296 27.24 -8.25 18.34
N PRO A 297 27.68 -7.05 18.75
CA PRO A 297 26.89 -6.18 19.62
C PRO A 297 25.51 -5.81 19.04
N MET A 298 25.40 -5.63 17.72
CA MET A 298 24.12 -5.33 17.06
C MET A 298 23.20 -6.55 17.09
N LEU A 299 23.74 -7.74 16.85
CA LEU A 299 23.00 -9.01 16.88
C LEU A 299 22.40 -9.34 18.25
N ARG A 300 22.95 -8.82 19.36
CA ARG A 300 22.38 -9.00 20.71
C ARG A 300 20.96 -8.46 20.83
N TYR A 301 20.61 -7.46 20.02
CA TYR A 301 19.27 -6.89 20.01
C TYR A 301 18.33 -7.53 18.97
N LEU A 302 18.83 -8.50 18.19
CA LEU A 302 18.12 -9.12 17.07
C LEU A 302 18.01 -10.65 17.25
N PRO A 303 17.38 -11.15 18.33
CA PRO A 303 17.36 -12.58 18.67
C PRO A 303 16.58 -13.45 17.67
N SER A 304 15.65 -12.88 16.89
CA SER A 304 14.83 -13.61 15.91
C SER A 304 15.33 -13.49 14.47
N ILE A 305 16.47 -12.86 14.24
CA ILE A 305 16.96 -12.57 12.89
C ILE A 305 17.19 -13.87 12.12
N LYS A 306 16.67 -13.92 10.89
CA LYS A 306 16.81 -15.04 9.95
C LYS A 306 17.73 -14.68 8.79
N SER A 307 17.59 -13.45 8.28
CA SER A 307 18.32 -12.98 7.11
C SER A 307 18.80 -11.53 7.30
N VAL A 308 20.04 -11.27 6.90
CA VAL A 308 20.61 -9.92 6.81
C VAL A 308 21.24 -9.72 5.43
N ALA A 309 20.78 -8.74 4.67
CA ALA A 309 21.43 -8.33 3.42
C ALA A 309 22.42 -7.19 3.71
N LEU A 310 23.71 -7.37 3.41
CA LEU A 310 24.76 -6.38 3.69
C LEU A 310 25.28 -5.68 2.42
N GLY A 311 24.99 -6.18 1.23
CA GLY A 311 25.45 -5.58 -0.02
C GLY A 311 24.77 -6.22 -1.23
N LYS A 312 25.06 -5.72 -2.44
CA LYS A 312 24.44 -6.19 -3.70
C LYS A 312 24.39 -7.72 -3.81
N ASN A 313 25.40 -8.41 -3.30
CA ASN A 313 25.50 -9.86 -3.39
C ASN A 313 25.81 -10.55 -2.05
N ILE A 314 25.77 -9.85 -0.90
CA ILE A 314 26.12 -10.44 0.40
C ILE A 314 24.85 -10.62 1.22
N ARG A 315 24.46 -11.88 1.45
CA ARG A 315 23.33 -12.26 2.30
C ARG A 315 23.82 -13.18 3.40
N CYS A 316 23.50 -12.83 4.63
CA CYS A 316 23.80 -13.61 5.81
C CYS A 316 22.54 -14.32 6.29
N LEU A 317 22.61 -15.64 6.38
CA LEU A 317 21.50 -16.49 6.79
C LEU A 317 21.81 -17.11 8.15
N ARG A 318 20.80 -17.18 9.02
CA ARG A 318 20.91 -17.94 10.26
C ARG A 318 20.96 -19.42 9.93
N THR A 319 22.02 -20.08 10.36
CA THR A 319 22.21 -21.53 10.21
C THR A 319 22.43 -22.16 11.58
N ILE A 320 21.93 -23.39 11.74
CA ILE A 320 22.17 -24.18 12.95
C ILE A 320 23.40 -25.04 12.68
N ARG A 321 24.48 -24.87 13.46
CA ARG A 321 25.58 -25.84 13.52
C ARG A 321 25.26 -26.87 14.60
N GLU A 322 25.26 -28.14 14.23
CA GLU A 322 25.40 -29.22 15.20
C GLU A 322 26.81 -29.15 15.77
N GLY A 323 26.92 -28.85 17.07
CA GLY A 323 28.18 -28.88 17.80
C GLY A 323 28.66 -30.30 18.06
N HIS A 324 29.94 -30.44 18.45
CA HIS A 324 30.47 -31.73 18.88
C HIS A 324 29.74 -32.26 20.11
N TYR A 325 29.53 -33.58 20.10
CA TYR A 325 28.80 -34.32 21.12
C TYR A 325 29.58 -34.31 22.44
N HIS A 326 29.13 -33.54 23.44
CA HIS A 326 29.64 -33.65 24.80
C HIS A 326 28.83 -34.70 25.54
N ARG A 327 29.50 -35.80 25.97
CA ARG A 327 28.89 -36.94 26.68
C ARG A 327 28.09 -36.59 27.95
N ALA A 328 28.23 -35.37 28.48
CA ALA A 328 27.51 -34.89 29.67
C ALA A 328 26.38 -33.89 29.40
N ALA A 329 26.23 -33.35 28.18
CA ALA A 329 25.33 -32.20 27.92
C ALA A 329 24.48 -32.31 26.63
N GLY A 330 24.58 -33.40 25.87
CA GLY A 330 23.88 -33.54 24.59
C GLY A 330 24.44 -32.62 23.49
N PRO A 331 23.81 -32.57 22.29
CA PRO A 331 24.28 -31.74 21.19
C PRO A 331 24.10 -30.26 21.49
N ASN A 332 25.21 -29.53 21.64
CA ASN A 332 25.19 -28.06 21.73
C ASN A 332 24.89 -27.47 20.35
N LYS A 333 23.62 -27.11 20.10
CA LYS A 333 23.23 -26.36 18.89
C LYS A 333 23.73 -24.92 19.03
N LYS A 334 24.73 -24.55 18.23
CA LYS A 334 25.22 -23.18 18.18
C LYS A 334 24.69 -22.53 16.91
N GLU A 335 23.80 -21.56 17.09
CA GLU A 335 23.28 -20.76 15.99
C GLU A 335 24.34 -19.76 15.54
N VAL A 336 24.52 -19.66 14.23
CA VAL A 336 25.57 -18.84 13.62
C VAL A 336 25.02 -18.17 12.37
N LEU A 337 25.29 -16.88 12.19
CA LEU A 337 24.97 -16.17 10.96
C LEU A 337 26.09 -16.42 9.94
N ARG A 338 25.77 -17.05 8.82
CA ARG A 338 26.72 -17.32 7.73
C ARG A 338 26.43 -16.43 6.54
N CYS A 339 27.44 -15.68 6.10
CA CYS A 339 27.33 -14.80 4.94
C CYS A 339 27.79 -15.48 3.66
N HIS A 340 26.92 -15.47 2.65
CA HIS A 340 27.17 -15.99 1.32
C HIS A 340 27.29 -14.82 0.35
N ASN A 341 28.25 -14.91 -0.58
CA ASN A 341 28.22 -14.06 -1.76
C ASN A 341 27.39 -14.71 -2.88
N GLY A 342 26.96 -13.92 -3.88
CA GLY A 342 26.14 -14.39 -5.02
C GLY A 342 26.71 -15.54 -5.85
N HIS A 343 27.95 -15.97 -5.58
CA HIS A 343 28.59 -17.14 -6.19
C HIS A 343 28.61 -18.38 -5.27
N GLY A 344 27.90 -18.36 -4.15
CA GLY A 344 27.85 -19.46 -3.17
C GLY A 344 29.09 -19.60 -2.30
N SER A 345 30.13 -18.77 -2.52
CA SER A 345 31.32 -18.77 -1.67
C SER A 345 31.05 -18.03 -0.35
N VAL A 346 31.57 -18.62 0.74
CA VAL A 346 31.42 -18.12 2.11
C VAL A 346 32.24 -16.83 2.20
N ALA A 347 31.57 -15.69 2.33
CA ALA A 347 32.26 -14.46 2.72
C ALA A 347 32.84 -14.68 4.14
N PRO A 348 33.99 -14.11 4.51
CA PRO A 348 34.70 -14.44 5.76
C PRO A 348 33.94 -14.07 7.05
N TYR A 349 32.72 -13.54 6.94
CA TYR A 349 31.90 -13.09 8.05
C TYR A 349 31.08 -14.25 8.62
N VAL A 350 31.60 -14.83 9.70
CA VAL A 350 30.86 -15.67 10.63
C VAL A 350 30.59 -14.82 11.87
N LEU A 351 29.35 -14.36 12.01
CA LEU A 351 28.95 -13.44 13.08
C LEU A 351 28.32 -14.16 14.27
#